data_AF-A0A0M0BY79-F1
#
_entry.id   AF-A0A0M0BY79-F1
#
_cell.length_a   1.000
_cell.length_b   1.000
_cell.length_c   1.000
_cell.angle_alpha   90.00
_cell.angle_beta   90.00
_cell.angle_gamma   90.00
#
_symmetry.space_group_name_H-M   'P 1'
#
loop_
_entity.id
_entity.type
_entity.pdbx_description
1 polymer ?
#
loop_
_entity_poly.entity_id
_entity_poly.type
_entity_poly.pdbx_seq_one_letter_code
_entity_poly.pdbx_strand_id
1 'polypeptide(L)' 'MDNNNILVAITASRDKDEIIYRVESASNISNEEFEYYLGEIVNGICKWKKGICEENLRSFEGKISELKK' A
#
# COMPACT_ATOMS: atom_id res chain seq x y z
N MET A 1 16.92 -17.09 -4.28
CA MET A 1 17.09 -15.65 -4.04
C MET A 1 17.29 -15.51 -2.55
N ASP A 2 18.43 -14.98 -2.12
CA ASP A 2 18.66 -14.75 -0.68
C ASP A 2 17.67 -13.69 -0.19
N ASN A 3 16.73 -14.11 0.65
CA ASN A 3 15.68 -13.26 1.23
C ASN A 3 16.22 -12.22 2.23
N ASN A 4 17.54 -12.16 2.45
CA ASN A 4 18.16 -11.34 3.50
C ASN A 4 18.28 -9.84 3.16
N ASN A 5 17.85 -9.40 1.97
CA ASN A 5 17.97 -7.99 1.55
C ASN A 5 16.63 -7.29 1.31
N ILE A 6 15.49 -7.95 1.56
CA ILE A 6 14.17 -7.33 1.36
C ILE A 6 13.79 -6.57 2.63
N LEU A 7 13.78 -5.23 2.58
CA LEU A 7 13.41 -4.38 3.71
C LEU A 7 11.90 -4.18 3.81
N VAL A 8 11.25 -3.91 2.68
CA VAL A 8 9.79 -3.78 2.56
C VAL A 8 9.33 -4.44 1.26
N ALA A 9 8.27 -5.23 1.33
CA ALA A 9 7.61 -5.83 0.18
C ALA A 9 6.11 -5.54 0.20
N ILE A 10 5.57 -5.14 -0.95
CA ILE A 10 4.12 -5.02 -1.16
C ILE A 10 3.71 -6.11 -2.13
N THR A 11 2.84 -7.01 -1.67
CA THR A 11 2.30 -8.09 -2.47
C THR A 11 0.82 -7.84 -2.69
N ALA A 12 0.41 -7.71 -3.95
CA ALA A 12 -0.99 -7.69 -4.35
C ALA A 12 -1.40 -9.10 -4.77
N SER A 13 -2.54 -9.55 -4.25
CA SER A 13 -3.16 -10.82 -4.62
C SER A 13 -4.64 -10.61 -4.91
N ARG A 14 -5.25 -11.55 -5.62
CA ARG A 14 -6.69 -11.56 -5.85
C ARG A 14 -7.30 -12.67 -5.02
N ASP A 15 -8.26 -12.32 -4.17
CA ASP A 15 -9.14 -13.30 -3.53
C ASP A 15 -10.56 -13.03 -4.00
N LYS A 16 -11.13 -14.01 -4.71
CA LYS A 16 -12.38 -13.87 -5.46
C LYS A 16 -12.32 -12.65 -6.40
N ASP A 17 -13.15 -11.64 -6.16
CA ASP A 17 -13.24 -10.40 -6.95
C ASP A 17 -12.60 -9.19 -6.25
N GLU A 18 -11.94 -9.40 -5.10
CA GLU A 18 -11.29 -8.34 -4.34
C GLU A 18 -9.77 -8.38 -4.50
N ILE A 19 -9.16 -7.20 -4.52
CA ILE A 19 -7.70 -7.08 -4.48
C ILE A 19 -7.28 -6.96 -3.01
N ILE A 20 -6.51 -7.93 -2.53
CA ILE A 20 -5.93 -7.93 -1.20
C ILE A 20 -4.45 -7.56 -1.32
N TYR A 21 -4.03 -6.58 -0.51
CA TYR A 21 -2.64 -6.19 -0.41
C TYR A 21 -2.08 -6.61 0.94
N ARG A 22 -0.87 -7.17 0.91
CA ARG A 22 -0.06 -7.44 2.10
C ARG A 22 1.21 -6.62 2.01
N VAL A 23 1.56 -5.96 3.10
CA VAL A 23 2.86 -5.28 3.26
C VAL A 23 3.65 -6.04 4.31
N GLU A 24 4.85 -6.46 3.95
CA GLU A 24 5.79 -7.19 4.81
C GLU A 24 7.04 -6.34 4.98
N SER A 25 7.59 -6.34 6.20
CA SER A 25 8.84 -5.65 6.52
C SER A 25 9.83 -6.60 7.17
N ALA A 26 11.11 -6.30 7.03
CA ALA A 26 12.15 -7.03 7.73
C ALA A 26 12.01 -6.80 9.25
N SER A 27 12.23 -7.83 10.06
CA SER A 27 12.06 -7.74 11.52
C SER A 27 13.08 -6.84 12.22
N ASN A 28 14.13 -6.43 11.50
CA ASN A 28 15.25 -5.64 12.01
C ASN A 28 15.18 -4.15 11.65
N ILE A 29 14.09 -3.68 11.04
CA ILE A 29 13.88 -2.25 10.79
C ILE A 29 12.87 -1.67 11.77
N SER A 30 13.06 -0.40 12.13
CA SER A 30 12.14 0.36 12.96
C SER A 30 10.86 0.72 12.18
N ASN A 31 9.82 1.16 12.90
CA ASN A 31 8.61 1.67 12.29
C ASN A 31 8.88 2.94 11.44
N GLU A 32 9.78 3.81 11.88
CA GLU A 32 10.17 5.02 11.14
C GLU A 32 10.84 4.65 9.81
N GLU A 33 11.75 3.68 9.82
CA GLU A 33 12.38 3.16 8.60
C GLU A 33 11.36 2.48 7.69
N PHE A 34 10.44 1.71 8.25
CA PHE A 34 9.36 1.09 7.50
C PHE A 34 8.48 2.13 6.76
N GLU A 35 8.03 3.17 7.47
CA GLU A 35 7.25 4.26 6.89
C GLU A 35 8.03 5.00 5.80
N TYR A 36 9.32 5.27 6.05
CA TYR A 36 10.21 5.89 5.08
C TYR A 36 10.33 5.06 3.79
N TYR A 37 10.64 3.77 3.91
CA TYR A 37 10.78 2.89 2.74
C TYR A 37 9.47 2.71 1.98
N LEU A 38 8.35 2.57 2.69
CA LEU A 38 7.03 2.49 2.07
C LEU A 38 6.70 3.77 1.29
N GLY A 39 7.01 4.93 1.88
CA GLY A 39 6.86 6.24 1.23
C GLY A 39 7.71 6.35 -0.04
N GLU A 40 8.97 5.92 -0.01
CA GLU A 40 9.84 5.92 -1.18
C GLU A 40 9.35 5.00 -2.30
N ILE A 41 8.77 3.84 -1.96
CA ILE A 41 8.13 2.94 -2.94
C ILE A 41 6.95 3.65 -3.63
N VAL A 42 6.05 4.25 -2.85
CA VAL A 42 4.89 4.99 -3.40
C VAL A 42 5.35 6.16 -4.26
N ASN A 43 6.31 6.95 -3.78
CA ASN A 43 6.89 8.07 -4.52
C ASN A 43 7.53 7.60 -5.85
N GLY A 44 8.25 6.49 -5.82
CA GLY A 44 8.84 5.88 -7.02
C GLY A 44 7.79 5.46 -8.03
N ILE A 45 6.71 4.79 -7.57
CA ILE A 45 5.57 4.40 -8.42
C ILE A 45 4.91 5.64 -9.02
N CYS A 46 4.65 6.68 -8.23
CA CYS A 46 4.03 7.92 -8.72
C CYS A 46 4.92 8.66 -9.72
N LYS A 47 6.24 8.68 -9.52
CA LYS A 47 7.20 9.24 -10.48
C LYS A 47 7.20 8.45 -11.80
N TRP A 48 7.16 7.12 -11.72
CA TRP A 48 7.16 6.25 -12.90
C TRP A 48 5.84 6.27 -13.68
N LYS A 49 4.70 6.30 -12.97
CA LYS A 49 3.35 6.23 -13.52
C LYS A 49 2.45 7.28 -12.87
N LYS A 50 2.66 8.54 -13.27
CA LYS A 50 1.91 9.70 -12.76
C LYS A 50 0.40 9.52 -12.76
N GLY A 51 -0.17 8.93 -13.82
CA GLY A 51 -1.62 8.69 -13.92
C GLY A 51 -2.21 7.89 -12.75
N ILE A 52 -1.46 6.92 -12.17
CA ILE A 52 -1.95 6.15 -11.01
C ILE A 52 -2.15 7.05 -9.79
N CYS A 53 -1.33 8.09 -9.63
CA CYS A 53 -1.38 8.98 -8.48
C CYS A 53 -2.18 10.26 -8.74
N GLU A 54 -2.35 10.65 -9.99
CA GLU A 54 -3.16 11.81 -10.40
C GLU A 54 -4.64 11.45 -10.61
N GLU A 55 -4.97 10.24 -11.06
CA GLU A 55 -6.35 9.84 -11.42
C GLU A 55 -7.18 9.27 -10.25
N ASN A 56 -6.57 8.99 -9.09
CA ASN A 56 -7.24 8.39 -7.92
C ASN A 56 -7.73 9.40 -6.87
N LEU A 57 -7.71 10.71 -7.15
CA LEU A 57 -8.46 11.72 -6.37
C LEU A 57 -9.99 11.65 -6.64
N ARG A 58 -10.56 10.45 -6.78
CA ARG A 58 -12.00 10.27 -6.64
C ARG A 58 -12.27 10.19 -5.15
N SER A 59 -12.61 11.32 -4.56
CA SER A 59 -13.10 11.42 -3.19
C SER A 59 -14.30 10.49 -2.99
N PHE A 60 -14.07 9.38 -2.29
CA PHE A 60 -15.16 8.51 -1.83
C PHE A 60 -15.65 9.04 -0.48
N GLU A 61 -16.74 9.82 -0.51
CA GLU A 61 -17.47 10.23 0.69
C GLU A 61 -18.51 9.15 1.04
N GLY A 62 -18.21 8.31 2.02
CA GLY A 62 -19.17 7.35 2.58
C GLY A 62 -19.81 7.90 3.85
N LYS A 63 -21.12 8.19 3.82
CA LYS A 63 -21.89 8.44 5.06
C LYS A 63 -22.22 7.11 5.73
N ILE A 64 -21.86 6.99 7.01
CA ILE A 64 -22.37 5.94 7.89
C ILE A 64 -23.86 6.23 8.12
N SER A 65 -24.74 5.46 7.48
CA SER A 65 -26.14 5.39 7.90
C SER A 65 -26.25 4.34 8.99
N GLU A 66 -26.52 4.75 10.22
CA GLU A 66 -26.91 3.84 11.29
C GLU A 66 -28.08 2.96 10.82
N LEU A 67 -27.92 1.65 10.95
CA LEU A 67 -29.01 0.69 10.88
C LEU A 67 -30.01 1.03 11.99
N LYS A 68 -31.10 1.72 11.65
CA LYS A 68 -32.27 1.79 12.53
C LYS A 68 -32.79 0.36 12.72
N LYS A 69 -32.72 -0.12 13.95
CA LYS A 69 -33.49 -1.25 14.45
C LYS A 69 -34.53 -0.74 15.43
#